data_AF-A0A2V9QIJ3-F1
#
_entry.id   AF-A0A2V9QIJ3-F1
#
_cell.length_a   1.000
_cell.length_b   1.000
_cell.length_c   1.000
_cell.angle_alpha   90.00
_cell.angle_beta   90.00
_cell.angle_gamma   90.00
#
_symmetry.space_group_name_H-M   'P 1'
#
loop_
_entity.id
_entity.type
_entity.pdbx_description
1 polymer ?
#
loop_
_entity_poly.entity_id
_entity_poly.type
_entity_poly.pdbx_seq_one_letter_code
_entity_poly.pdbx_strand_id
1 'polypeptide(L)'
;MSDYARAGRFVHWDPWSNAGRPISGDPQVGVFSPLNFAVGFLTGGTSSGFILYWLLMWWLGGFGILMLARHLKAPPWGGCAVALGFLFCGGYTGHAEHTSTVTAFSFLPLIVWRLDSALCSHKLRPAVEAGALWGLSALAGYPALTILTGCFSALWALGRWLFPPPFGTEGVSGGPNSATEIAQHPTLQFVLAVLVLVLFTGLVVLSPTYIAFFVEGAGMNARVGALSRERAIFSNALHPGALTTFASPYLLILKVNDQMNGGNTLWSYTDVSSSSIYSGAIISALALLALVRHPRDS
;
A
#
# COMPACT_ATOMS: atom_id res chain seq x y z
N MET A 1 -15.64 5.63 19.84
CA MET A 1 -14.47 6.52 19.67
C MET A 1 -14.85 8.00 19.65
N SER A 2 -15.94 8.37 18.97
CA SER A 2 -16.51 9.73 18.91
C SER A 2 -16.66 10.41 20.28
N ASP A 3 -17.28 9.73 21.23
CA ASP A 3 -17.67 10.33 22.53
C ASP A 3 -16.46 10.53 23.45
N TYR A 4 -15.45 9.68 23.32
CA TYR A 4 -14.21 9.78 24.08
C TYR A 4 -13.25 10.82 23.51
N ALA A 5 -13.16 10.95 22.18
CA ALA A 5 -12.41 12.02 21.53
C ALA A 5 -13.00 13.39 21.90
N ARG A 6 -14.33 13.49 21.97
CA ARG A 6 -15.05 14.70 22.45
C ARG A 6 -14.79 15.01 23.93
N ALA A 7 -14.52 14.00 24.75
CA ALA A 7 -14.15 14.15 26.16
C ALA A 7 -12.64 14.34 26.39
N GLY A 8 -11.81 14.39 25.33
CA GLY A 8 -10.35 14.47 25.43
C GLY A 8 -9.72 13.23 26.09
N ARG A 9 -10.42 12.10 26.13
CA ARG A 9 -9.96 10.86 26.78
C ARG A 9 -9.41 9.90 25.75
N PHE A 10 -8.22 9.40 26.01
CA PHE A 10 -7.60 8.35 25.22
C PHE A 10 -8.37 7.03 25.41
N VAL A 11 -8.91 6.47 24.33
CA VAL A 11 -9.65 5.20 24.39
C VAL A 11 -8.67 4.04 24.36
N HIS A 12 -8.19 3.69 25.54
CA HIS A 12 -7.30 2.56 25.69
C HIS A 12 -8.05 1.23 25.76
N TRP A 13 -9.25 1.21 26.35
CA TRP A 13 -10.02 0.01 26.65
C TRP A 13 -11.45 0.07 26.12
N ASP A 14 -11.89 -0.99 25.46
CA ASP A 14 -13.29 -1.22 25.09
C ASP A 14 -13.92 -2.26 26.01
N PRO A 15 -14.79 -1.88 26.95
CA PRO A 15 -15.47 -2.84 27.82
C PRO A 15 -16.61 -3.59 27.12
N TRP A 16 -17.04 -3.15 25.92
CA TRP A 16 -18.25 -3.63 25.27
C TRP A 16 -17.99 -4.70 24.21
N SER A 17 -16.77 -4.77 23.66
CA SER A 17 -16.38 -5.82 22.70
C SER A 17 -15.62 -6.95 23.38
N ASN A 18 -15.91 -8.21 23.00
CA ASN A 18 -15.18 -9.41 23.43
C ASN A 18 -14.95 -9.53 24.96
N ALA A 19 -15.93 -9.11 25.76
CA ALA A 19 -15.83 -9.07 27.24
C ALA A 19 -14.69 -8.17 27.78
N GLY A 20 -14.25 -7.19 26.99
CA GLY A 20 -13.16 -6.28 27.33
C GLY A 20 -11.94 -6.49 26.45
N ARG A 21 -11.50 -5.47 25.71
CA ARG A 21 -10.24 -5.52 24.94
C ARG A 21 -9.49 -4.19 24.90
N PRO A 22 -8.14 -4.21 24.82
CA PRO A 22 -7.36 -3.01 24.56
C PRO A 22 -7.57 -2.58 23.10
N ILE A 23 -8.02 -1.35 22.88
CA ILE A 23 -8.24 -0.80 21.53
C ILE A 23 -6.91 -0.37 20.90
N SER A 24 -5.95 0.11 21.69
CA SER A 24 -4.60 0.47 21.24
C SER A 24 -3.81 -0.73 20.74
N GLY A 25 -4.16 -1.94 21.19
CA GLY A 25 -3.63 -3.19 20.69
C GLY A 25 -4.16 -3.61 19.31
N ASP A 26 -5.06 -2.84 18.67
CA ASP A 26 -5.52 -3.12 17.29
C ASP A 26 -4.95 -2.07 16.31
N PRO A 27 -4.01 -2.47 15.42
CA PRO A 27 -3.34 -1.54 14.52
C PRO A 27 -4.27 -0.90 13.50
N GLN A 28 -5.43 -1.51 13.24
CA GLN A 28 -6.36 -1.02 12.22
C GLN A 28 -7.24 0.11 12.73
N VAL A 29 -7.33 0.31 14.04
CA VAL A 29 -8.20 1.33 14.63
C VAL A 29 -7.60 2.73 14.47
N GLY A 30 -6.30 2.83 14.23
CA GLY A 30 -5.66 4.12 13.98
C GLY A 30 -5.60 5.02 15.22
N VAL A 31 -5.51 4.41 16.42
CA VAL A 31 -5.46 5.13 17.70
C VAL A 31 -4.30 6.12 17.75
N PHE A 32 -3.17 5.78 17.13
CA PHE A 32 -1.98 6.64 17.08
C PHE A 32 -1.85 7.42 15.77
N SER A 33 -2.84 7.35 14.87
CA SER A 33 -2.77 8.04 13.58
C SER A 33 -3.00 9.54 13.76
N PRO A 34 -2.03 10.40 13.40
CA PRO A 34 -2.20 11.84 13.49
C PRO A 34 -3.32 12.36 12.56
N LEU A 35 -3.58 11.67 11.44
CA LEU A 35 -4.70 12.02 10.56
C LEU A 35 -6.05 11.75 11.23
N ASN A 36 -6.19 10.64 11.94
CA ASN A 36 -7.40 10.34 12.69
C ASN A 36 -7.64 11.35 13.80
N PHE A 37 -6.58 11.75 14.52
CA PHE A 37 -6.68 12.81 15.53
C PHE A 37 -7.06 14.15 14.92
N ALA A 38 -6.45 14.55 13.81
CA ALA A 38 -6.76 15.80 13.15
C ALA A 38 -8.23 15.85 12.71
N VAL A 39 -8.73 14.82 12.03
CA VAL A 39 -10.13 14.77 11.60
C VAL A 39 -11.07 14.67 12.80
N GLY A 40 -10.74 13.84 13.79
CA GLY A 40 -11.54 13.69 15.00
C GLY A 40 -11.69 14.99 15.79
N PHE A 41 -10.59 15.74 15.94
CA PHE A 41 -10.57 17.05 16.58
C PHE A 41 -11.39 18.09 15.81
N LEU A 42 -11.22 18.15 14.48
CA LEU A 42 -11.92 19.12 13.63
C LEU A 42 -13.44 18.87 13.55
N THR A 43 -13.87 17.62 13.65
CA THR A 43 -15.26 17.20 13.38
C THR A 43 -16.01 16.70 14.62
N GLY A 44 -15.35 16.74 15.79
CA GLY A 44 -15.90 16.24 17.05
C GLY A 44 -16.17 14.73 17.06
N GLY A 45 -15.50 13.96 16.20
CA GLY A 45 -15.67 12.51 16.09
C GLY A 45 -17.02 12.07 15.52
N THR A 46 -17.73 12.91 14.77
CA THR A 46 -19.06 12.59 14.22
C THR A 46 -19.00 11.63 13.03
N SER A 47 -20.15 11.09 12.62
CA SER A 47 -20.27 10.31 11.38
C SER A 47 -19.81 11.10 10.15
N SER A 48 -20.11 12.40 10.10
CA SER A 48 -19.60 13.31 9.06
C SER A 48 -18.07 13.41 9.07
N GLY A 49 -17.44 13.36 10.24
CA GLY A 49 -15.99 13.28 10.38
C GLY A 49 -15.40 12.00 9.79
N PHE A 50 -16.04 10.87 10.03
CA PHE A 50 -15.64 9.61 9.41
C PHE A 50 -15.77 9.67 7.87
N ILE A 51 -16.88 10.20 7.35
CA ILE A 51 -17.07 10.37 5.89
C ILE A 51 -15.97 11.27 5.30
N LEU A 52 -15.64 12.38 5.98
CA LEU A 52 -14.55 13.27 5.57
C LEU A 52 -13.20 12.54 5.55
N TYR A 53 -12.87 11.78 6.58
CA TYR A 53 -11.64 10.97 6.62
C TYR A 53 -11.59 9.96 5.47
N TRP A 54 -12.70 9.24 5.25
CA TRP A 54 -12.83 8.26 4.18
C TRP A 54 -12.64 8.88 2.79
N LEU A 55 -13.29 10.01 2.51
CA LEU A 55 -13.13 10.76 1.27
C LEU A 55 -11.70 11.31 1.11
N LEU A 56 -11.08 11.75 2.21
CA LEU A 56 -9.70 12.24 2.19
C LEU A 56 -8.72 11.11 1.80
N MET A 57 -8.89 9.91 2.34
CA MET A 57 -8.05 8.76 1.96
C MET A 57 -8.24 8.40 0.49
N TRP A 58 -9.50 8.38 0.01
CA TRP A 58 -9.81 8.15 -1.39
C TRP A 58 -9.12 9.19 -2.29
N TRP A 59 -9.25 10.46 -1.96
CA TRP A 59 -8.60 11.54 -2.70
C TRP A 59 -7.07 11.41 -2.69
N LEU A 60 -6.48 11.07 -1.53
CA LEU A 60 -5.04 10.93 -1.35
C LEU A 60 -4.44 9.87 -2.29
N GLY A 61 -5.13 8.75 -2.49
CA GLY A 61 -4.70 7.72 -3.43
C GLY A 61 -4.62 8.21 -4.87
N GLY A 62 -5.66 8.89 -5.33
CA GLY A 62 -5.71 9.48 -6.68
C GLY A 62 -4.67 10.58 -6.87
N PHE A 63 -4.52 11.44 -5.87
CA PHE A 63 -3.48 12.47 -5.84
C PHE A 63 -2.08 11.85 -5.94
N GLY A 64 -1.82 10.77 -5.20
CA GLY A 64 -0.55 10.04 -5.27
C GLY A 64 -0.24 9.52 -6.67
N ILE A 65 -1.23 8.94 -7.37
CA ILE A 65 -1.05 8.47 -8.75
C ILE A 65 -0.76 9.64 -9.69
N LEU A 66 -1.44 10.78 -9.55
CA LEU A 66 -1.17 11.96 -10.37
C LEU A 66 0.25 12.50 -10.14
N MET A 67 0.72 12.53 -8.90
CA MET A 67 2.09 12.94 -8.57
C MET A 67 3.12 11.96 -9.13
N LEU A 68 2.88 10.66 -8.99
CA LEU A 68 3.73 9.62 -9.55
C LEU A 68 3.77 9.71 -11.09
N ALA A 69 2.62 9.84 -11.75
CA ALA A 69 2.53 9.97 -13.21
C ALA A 69 3.31 11.19 -13.73
N ARG A 70 3.17 12.35 -13.05
CA ARG A 70 3.96 13.55 -13.36
C ARG A 70 5.46 13.32 -13.15
N HIS A 71 5.84 12.64 -12.07
CA HIS A 71 7.24 12.31 -11.78
C HIS A 71 7.85 11.40 -12.85
N LEU A 72 7.08 10.42 -13.32
CA LEU A 72 7.42 9.52 -14.42
C LEU A 72 7.32 10.17 -15.81
N LYS A 73 7.04 11.48 -15.89
CA LYS A 73 6.87 12.25 -17.13
C LYS A 73 5.78 11.71 -18.05
N ALA A 74 4.77 11.02 -17.50
CA ALA A 74 3.62 10.57 -18.28
C ALA A 74 2.77 11.77 -18.73
N PRO A 75 2.12 11.70 -19.90
CA PRO A 75 1.23 12.77 -20.35
C PRO A 75 0.06 12.97 -19.36
N PRO A 76 -0.41 14.22 -19.13
CA PRO A 76 -1.41 14.51 -18.10
C PRO A 76 -2.70 13.70 -18.24
N TRP A 77 -3.19 13.50 -19.47
CA TRP A 77 -4.39 12.71 -19.72
C TRP A 77 -4.19 11.23 -19.34
N GLY A 78 -3.00 10.68 -19.57
CA GLY A 78 -2.66 9.30 -19.19
C GLY A 78 -2.57 9.16 -17.68
N GLY A 79 -1.97 10.14 -17.00
CA GLY A 79 -1.96 10.23 -15.54
C GLY A 79 -3.38 10.28 -14.96
N CYS A 80 -4.27 11.09 -15.52
CA CYS A 80 -5.68 11.14 -15.12
C CYS A 80 -6.41 9.82 -15.34
N ALA A 81 -6.23 9.18 -16.50
CA ALA A 81 -6.86 7.90 -16.81
C ALA A 81 -6.43 6.80 -15.82
N VAL A 82 -5.13 6.71 -15.50
CA VAL A 82 -4.59 5.75 -14.53
C VAL A 82 -5.06 6.08 -13.11
N ALA A 83 -5.12 7.36 -12.72
CA ALA A 83 -5.63 7.77 -11.41
C ALA A 83 -7.10 7.37 -11.23
N LEU A 84 -7.95 7.63 -12.23
CA LEU A 84 -9.36 7.19 -12.20
C LEU A 84 -9.46 5.67 -12.16
N GLY A 85 -8.69 4.97 -13.00
CA GLY A 85 -8.64 3.51 -12.99
C GLY A 85 -8.23 2.94 -11.64
N PHE A 86 -7.26 3.58 -10.96
CA PHE A 86 -6.82 3.20 -9.61
C PHE A 86 -7.91 3.45 -8.56
N LEU A 87 -8.55 4.63 -8.56
CA LEU A 87 -9.60 4.98 -7.60
C LEU A 87 -10.86 4.13 -7.71
N PHE A 88 -11.17 3.63 -8.90
CA PHE A 88 -12.36 2.82 -9.18
C PHE A 88 -12.02 1.35 -9.45
N CYS A 89 -10.80 0.91 -9.10
CA CYS A 89 -10.43 -0.50 -9.23
C CYS A 89 -11.16 -1.35 -8.17
N GLY A 90 -11.26 -2.66 -8.44
CA GLY A 90 -11.87 -3.62 -7.51
C GLY A 90 -11.22 -3.63 -6.12
N GLY A 91 -9.95 -3.23 -6.01
CA GLY A 91 -9.26 -3.07 -4.72
C GLY A 91 -9.89 -1.99 -3.85
N TYR A 92 -10.19 -0.82 -4.42
CA TYR A 92 -10.86 0.29 -3.72
C TYR A 92 -12.33 -0.01 -3.47
N THR A 93 -13.06 -0.42 -4.51
CA THR A 93 -14.51 -0.59 -4.43
C THR A 93 -14.89 -1.80 -3.58
N GLY A 94 -14.16 -2.92 -3.69
CA GLY A 94 -14.40 -4.13 -2.91
C GLY A 94 -13.96 -4.05 -1.45
N HIS A 95 -13.23 -3.00 -1.07
CA HIS A 95 -12.84 -2.74 0.32
C HIS A 95 -13.34 -1.39 0.82
N ALA A 96 -14.39 -0.84 0.19
CA ALA A 96 -14.92 0.46 0.55
C ALA A 96 -15.36 0.53 2.03
N GLU A 97 -15.92 -0.57 2.58
CA GLU A 97 -16.22 -0.69 4.01
C GLU A 97 -14.98 -0.89 4.91
N HIS A 98 -13.86 -1.36 4.36
CA HIS A 98 -12.63 -1.66 5.10
C HIS A 98 -11.68 -0.46 5.05
N THR A 99 -11.96 0.55 5.86
CA THR A 99 -11.23 1.83 5.85
C THR A 99 -9.72 1.66 6.08
N SER A 100 -9.29 0.69 6.88
CA SER A 100 -7.86 0.39 7.10
C SER A 100 -7.16 -0.09 5.82
N THR A 101 -7.84 -0.88 5.00
CA THR A 101 -7.36 -1.32 3.68
C THR A 101 -7.24 -0.15 2.73
N VAL A 102 -8.29 0.68 2.63
CA VAL A 102 -8.29 1.89 1.78
C VAL A 102 -7.17 2.84 2.21
N THR A 103 -6.99 3.04 3.52
CA THR A 103 -5.91 3.88 4.06
C THR A 103 -4.54 3.36 3.62
N ALA A 104 -4.22 2.09 3.89
CA ALA A 104 -2.92 1.52 3.51
C ALA A 104 -2.66 1.61 2.00
N PHE A 105 -3.67 1.31 1.18
CA PHE A 105 -3.58 1.31 -0.27
C PHE A 105 -3.43 2.73 -0.87
N SER A 106 -4.04 3.74 -0.25
CA SER A 106 -3.97 5.14 -0.68
C SER A 106 -2.59 5.76 -0.53
N PHE A 107 -1.79 5.30 0.43
CA PHE A 107 -0.44 5.82 0.65
C PHE A 107 0.59 5.22 -0.32
N LEU A 108 0.34 4.04 -0.87
CA LEU A 108 1.25 3.33 -1.78
C LEU A 108 1.83 4.22 -2.89
N PRO A 109 1.02 4.92 -3.72
CA PRO A 109 1.56 5.71 -4.82
C PRO A 109 2.40 6.91 -4.34
N LEU A 110 2.09 7.49 -3.18
CA LEU A 110 2.88 8.58 -2.60
C LEU A 110 4.25 8.09 -2.09
N ILE A 111 4.27 6.93 -1.44
CA ILE A 111 5.51 6.29 -0.97
C ILE A 111 6.43 6.01 -2.16
N VAL A 112 5.89 5.39 -3.21
CA VAL A 112 6.63 5.08 -4.43
C VAL A 112 7.14 6.35 -5.10
N TRP A 113 6.30 7.39 -5.21
CA TRP A 113 6.73 8.67 -5.78
C TRP A 113 7.90 9.32 -5.02
N ARG A 114 7.86 9.37 -3.69
CA ARG A 114 8.95 9.97 -2.90
C ARG A 114 10.21 9.09 -2.92
N LEU A 115 10.06 7.78 -2.91
CA LEU A 115 11.17 6.83 -3.08
C LEU A 115 11.85 7.02 -4.44
N ASP A 116 11.07 7.04 -5.52
CA ASP A 116 11.58 7.22 -6.88
C ASP A 116 12.25 8.58 -7.04
N SER A 117 11.70 9.61 -6.39
CA SER A 117 12.32 10.94 -6.34
C SER A 117 13.69 10.92 -5.65
N ALA A 118 13.87 10.15 -4.57
CA ALA A 118 15.18 9.99 -3.92
C ALA A 118 16.20 9.32 -4.83
N LEU A 119 15.79 8.24 -5.51
CA LEU A 119 16.64 7.48 -6.42
C LEU A 119 17.06 8.29 -7.65
N CYS A 120 16.12 9.04 -8.24
CA CYS A 120 16.40 9.88 -9.42
C CYS A 120 17.20 11.14 -9.09
N SER A 121 16.94 11.78 -7.94
CA SER A 121 17.60 13.04 -7.57
C SER A 121 18.89 12.88 -6.76
N HIS A 122 19.24 11.64 -6.38
CA HIS A 122 20.36 11.32 -5.49
C HIS A 122 20.34 12.06 -4.14
N LYS A 123 19.13 12.41 -3.68
CA LYS A 123 18.91 13.10 -2.40
C LYS A 123 18.28 12.15 -1.40
N LEU A 124 18.74 12.22 -0.14
CA LEU A 124 18.21 11.38 0.94
C LEU A 124 16.92 11.92 1.56
N ARG A 125 16.62 13.22 1.41
CA ARG A 125 15.41 13.81 1.99
C ARG A 125 14.11 13.15 1.51
N PRO A 126 13.89 12.90 0.20
CA PRO A 126 12.69 12.18 -0.25
C PRO A 126 12.61 10.74 0.28
N ALA A 127 13.73 10.10 0.62
CA ALA A 127 13.75 8.78 1.23
C ALA A 127 13.21 8.81 2.67
N VAL A 128 13.57 9.84 3.45
CA VAL A 128 12.97 10.07 4.78
C VAL A 128 11.47 10.29 4.67
N GLU A 129 11.03 11.09 3.69
CA GLU A 129 9.61 11.35 3.47
C GLU A 129 8.85 10.08 3.02
N ALA A 130 9.45 9.25 2.17
CA ALA A 130 8.86 7.97 1.77
C ALA A 130 8.70 7.02 2.97
N GLY A 131 9.71 6.91 3.83
CA GLY A 131 9.63 6.11 5.05
C GLY A 131 8.63 6.67 6.06
N ALA A 132 8.55 7.99 6.22
CA ALA A 132 7.54 8.61 7.07
C ALA A 132 6.11 8.34 6.54
N LEU A 133 5.87 8.43 5.23
CA LEU A 133 4.59 8.08 4.62
C LEU A 133 4.25 6.59 4.79
N TRP A 134 5.24 5.70 4.66
CA TRP A 134 5.06 4.26 4.90
C TRP A 134 4.74 3.96 6.37
N GLY A 135 5.40 4.64 7.31
CA GLY A 135 5.07 4.52 8.72
C GLY A 135 3.67 5.07 9.05
N LEU A 136 3.30 6.23 8.49
CA LEU A 136 1.98 6.82 8.67
C LEU A 136 0.87 5.92 8.13
N SER A 137 1.09 5.27 6.98
CA SER A 137 0.11 4.33 6.43
C SER A 137 -0.10 3.13 7.36
N ALA A 138 0.95 2.70 8.08
CA ALA A 138 0.90 1.61 9.04
C ALA A 138 0.11 1.96 10.32
N LEU A 139 0.00 3.25 10.68
CA LEU A 139 -0.63 3.66 11.93
C LEU A 139 -2.14 3.41 11.96
N ALA A 140 -2.81 3.43 10.80
CA ALA A 140 -4.24 3.14 10.64
C ALA A 140 -4.52 2.15 9.49
N GLY A 141 -3.46 1.55 8.94
CA GLY A 141 -3.53 0.68 7.77
C GLY A 141 -3.72 -0.78 8.12
N TYR A 142 -4.15 -1.56 7.14
CA TYR A 142 -4.16 -3.01 7.26
C TYR A 142 -2.72 -3.56 7.25
N PRO A 143 -2.24 -4.27 8.30
CA PRO A 143 -0.83 -4.63 8.45
C PRO A 143 -0.23 -5.41 7.29
N ALA A 144 -1.01 -6.30 6.65
CA ALA A 144 -0.51 -7.06 5.51
C ALA A 144 -0.21 -6.16 4.30
N LEU A 145 -1.05 -5.16 4.05
CA LEU A 145 -0.82 -4.20 2.95
C LEU A 145 0.35 -3.26 3.24
N THR A 146 0.57 -2.89 4.50
CA THR A 146 1.76 -2.14 4.92
C THR A 146 3.04 -2.93 4.63
N ILE A 147 3.09 -4.22 4.98
CA ILE A 147 4.23 -5.09 4.70
C ILE A 147 4.44 -5.22 3.19
N LEU A 148 3.37 -5.51 2.44
CA LEU A 148 3.42 -5.62 0.98
C LEU A 148 3.91 -4.32 0.33
N THR A 149 3.52 -3.17 0.85
CA THR A 149 3.99 -1.86 0.38
C THR A 149 5.50 -1.67 0.60
N GLY A 150 6.03 -2.14 1.74
CA GLY A 150 7.47 -2.15 2.00
C GLY A 150 8.22 -3.07 1.02
N CYS A 151 7.71 -4.29 0.80
CA CYS A 151 8.27 -5.22 -0.18
C CYS A 151 8.22 -4.66 -1.61
N PHE A 152 7.10 -4.07 -2.01
CA PHE A 152 6.93 -3.42 -3.31
C PHE A 152 7.93 -2.27 -3.49
N SER A 153 8.13 -1.46 -2.45
CA SER A 153 9.11 -0.36 -2.45
C SER A 153 10.54 -0.88 -2.64
N ALA A 154 10.91 -1.99 -1.99
CA ALA A 154 12.21 -2.62 -2.17
C ALA A 154 12.40 -3.16 -3.60
N LEU A 155 11.38 -3.84 -4.15
CA LEU A 155 11.39 -4.31 -5.54
C LEU A 155 11.44 -3.17 -6.54
N TRP A 156 10.75 -2.06 -6.28
CA TRP A 156 10.79 -0.86 -7.10
C TRP A 156 12.20 -0.27 -7.15
N ALA A 157 12.84 -0.10 -5.98
CA ALA A 157 14.20 0.41 -5.89
C ALA A 157 15.21 -0.52 -6.59
N LEU A 158 15.05 -1.83 -6.42
CA LEU A 158 15.84 -2.83 -7.14
C LEU A 158 15.63 -2.72 -8.66
N GLY A 159 14.38 -2.56 -9.10
CA GLY A 159 14.03 -2.36 -10.51
C GLY A 159 14.69 -1.13 -11.11
N ARG A 160 14.72 -0.01 -10.39
CA ARG A 160 15.43 1.22 -10.81
C ARG A 160 16.94 1.06 -10.90
N TRP A 161 17.52 0.21 -10.07
CA TRP A 161 18.95 -0.11 -10.12
C TRP A 161 19.30 -1.11 -11.24
N LEU A 162 18.45 -2.10 -11.50
CA LEU A 162 18.64 -3.09 -12.57
C LEU A 162 18.36 -2.51 -13.96
N PHE A 163 17.36 -1.64 -14.05
CA PHE A 163 16.88 -1.04 -15.30
C PHE A 163 16.95 0.49 -15.21
N PRO A 164 18.16 1.07 -15.38
CA PRO A 164 18.32 2.50 -15.57
C PRO A 164 17.37 3.00 -16.66
N PRO A 165 16.67 4.13 -16.47
CA PRO A 165 15.96 4.75 -17.58
C PRO A 165 16.95 5.08 -18.72
N PRO A 166 16.57 4.88 -20.00
CA PRO A 166 17.38 5.33 -21.12
C PRO A 166 17.67 6.82 -20.97
N PHE A 167 18.93 7.19 -21.13
CA PHE A 167 19.39 8.57 -21.05
C PHE A 167 18.54 9.48 -21.94
N GLY A 168 18.18 10.66 -21.42
CA GLY A 168 17.46 11.66 -22.18
C GLY A 168 18.29 12.22 -23.32
N THR A 169 18.12 11.69 -24.52
CA THR A 169 18.21 12.46 -25.76
C THR A 169 16.86 13.11 -25.99
N GLU A 170 16.66 14.29 -25.40
CA GLU A 170 15.88 15.38 -25.98
C GLU A 170 16.09 16.63 -25.09
N GLY A 171 17.31 17.15 -25.16
CA GLY A 171 17.56 18.55 -24.82
C GLY A 171 17.04 19.41 -25.97
N VAL A 172 15.86 20.01 -25.79
CA VAL A 172 15.48 21.18 -26.59
C VAL A 172 16.50 22.28 -26.28
N SER A 173 17.16 22.71 -27.34
CA SER A 173 18.04 23.87 -27.48
C SER A 173 17.68 25.06 -26.59
N GLY A 174 18.65 25.52 -25.79
CA GLY A 174 18.58 26.83 -25.12
C GLY A 174 19.67 27.13 -24.08
N GLY A 175 20.87 27.51 -24.53
CA GLY A 175 21.83 28.28 -23.71
C GLY A 175 23.24 27.69 -23.55
N PRO A 176 24.33 28.46 -23.75
CA PRO A 176 25.71 27.96 -23.63
C PRO A 176 26.17 27.61 -22.21
N ASN A 177 25.32 27.73 -21.19
CA ASN A 177 25.70 27.63 -19.77
C ASN A 177 24.96 26.57 -18.96
N SER A 178 24.16 25.70 -19.57
CA SER A 178 23.57 24.56 -18.86
C SER A 178 24.60 23.46 -18.72
N ALA A 179 25.37 23.50 -17.62
CA ALA A 179 26.17 22.39 -17.16
C ALA A 179 25.31 21.12 -17.24
N THR A 180 25.78 20.18 -18.03
CA THR A 180 25.27 18.84 -18.22
C THR A 180 25.04 18.18 -16.85
N GLU A 181 23.79 18.21 -16.35
CA GLU A 181 23.33 17.25 -15.35
C GLU A 181 23.33 15.88 -16.02
N ILE A 182 24.51 15.25 -16.08
CA ILE A 182 24.64 13.85 -16.42
C ILE A 182 23.80 13.11 -15.38
N ALA A 183 22.65 12.56 -15.79
CA ALA A 183 21.81 11.73 -14.94
C ALA A 183 22.64 10.51 -14.53
N GLN A 184 23.26 10.58 -13.36
CA GLN A 184 24.12 9.51 -12.86
C GLN A 184 23.26 8.32 -12.46
N HIS A 185 23.67 7.13 -12.87
CA HIS A 185 23.04 5.90 -12.42
C HIS A 185 23.23 5.77 -10.89
N PRO A 186 22.17 5.50 -10.09
CA PRO A 186 22.34 5.31 -8.65
C PRO A 186 23.26 4.12 -8.38
N THR A 187 24.26 4.32 -7.53
CA THR A 187 25.13 3.23 -7.08
C THR A 187 24.35 2.28 -6.19
N LEU A 188 24.73 0.99 -6.17
CA LEU A 188 24.09 0.00 -5.30
C LEU A 188 24.14 0.43 -3.82
N GLN A 189 25.26 1.02 -3.39
CA GLN A 189 25.42 1.55 -2.04
C GLN A 189 24.40 2.66 -1.73
N PHE A 190 24.15 3.56 -2.67
CA PHE A 190 23.15 4.60 -2.50
C PHE A 190 21.73 4.02 -2.42
N VAL A 191 21.39 3.06 -3.28
CA VAL A 191 20.08 2.37 -3.23
C VAL A 191 19.87 1.67 -1.89
N LEU A 192 20.89 0.96 -1.40
CA LEU A 192 20.84 0.33 -0.07
C LEU A 192 20.68 1.36 1.05
N ALA A 193 21.41 2.48 0.99
CA ALA A 193 21.28 3.56 1.97
C ALA A 193 19.86 4.17 1.97
N VAL A 194 19.26 4.38 0.80
CA VAL A 194 17.88 4.83 0.66
C VAL A 194 16.90 3.83 1.28
N LEU A 195 17.04 2.54 0.99
CA LEU A 195 16.17 1.50 1.56
C LEU A 195 16.31 1.39 3.07
N VAL A 196 17.53 1.44 3.60
CA VAL A 196 17.79 1.46 5.05
C VAL A 196 17.14 2.68 5.69
N LEU A 197 17.24 3.86 5.06
CA LEU A 197 16.66 5.08 5.59
C LEU A 197 15.13 5.04 5.58
N VAL A 198 14.51 4.56 4.50
CA VAL A 198 13.06 4.34 4.41
C VAL A 198 12.59 3.36 5.50
N LEU A 199 13.31 2.24 5.66
CA LEU A 199 12.99 1.24 6.66
C LEU A 199 13.11 1.81 8.07
N PHE A 200 14.23 2.47 8.38
CA PHE A 200 14.48 3.04 9.71
C PHE A 200 13.43 4.10 10.06
N THR A 201 13.21 5.07 9.18
CA THR A 201 12.23 6.15 9.42
C THR A 201 10.81 5.61 9.50
N GLY A 202 10.44 4.64 8.65
CA GLY A 202 9.16 3.97 8.73
C GLY A 202 8.95 3.22 10.04
N LEU A 203 9.94 2.42 10.48
CA LEU A 203 9.90 1.68 11.75
C LEU A 203 9.72 2.62 12.94
N VAL A 204 10.43 3.76 12.95
CA VAL A 204 10.26 4.78 14.00
C VAL A 204 8.83 5.32 14.00
N VAL A 205 8.29 5.70 12.85
CA VAL A 205 6.95 6.29 12.75
C VAL A 205 5.84 5.30 13.08
N LEU A 206 5.93 4.04 12.64
CA LEU A 206 4.93 3.00 12.94
C LEU A 206 5.06 2.38 14.34
N SER A 207 6.18 2.61 15.02
CA SER A 207 6.49 1.98 16.31
C SER A 207 5.39 2.09 17.36
N PRO A 208 4.67 3.22 17.56
CA PRO A 208 3.69 3.33 18.63
C PRO A 208 2.56 2.31 18.48
N THR A 209 2.04 2.16 17.26
CA THR A 209 0.96 1.22 16.94
C THR A 209 1.41 -0.23 17.08
N TYR A 210 2.60 -0.57 16.58
CA TYR A 210 3.04 -1.97 16.56
C TYR A 210 3.60 -2.43 17.90
N ILE A 211 4.26 -1.55 18.65
CA ILE A 211 4.65 -1.84 20.04
C ILE A 211 3.38 -2.08 20.87
N ALA A 212 2.37 -1.22 20.76
CA ALA A 212 1.09 -1.43 21.45
C ALA A 212 0.41 -2.75 21.03
N PHE A 213 0.40 -3.08 19.74
CA PHE A 213 -0.11 -4.37 19.25
C PHE A 213 0.60 -5.56 19.90
N PHE A 214 1.93 -5.56 19.98
CA PHE A 214 2.68 -6.68 20.55
C PHE A 214 2.61 -6.73 22.08
N VAL A 215 2.64 -5.58 22.77
CA VAL A 215 2.65 -5.51 24.24
C VAL A 215 1.25 -5.72 24.81
N GLU A 216 0.26 -5.01 24.29
CA GLU A 216 -1.13 -5.07 24.80
C GLU A 216 -1.93 -6.21 24.18
N GLY A 217 -1.58 -6.64 22.96
CA GLY A 217 -2.20 -7.79 22.32
C GLY A 217 -1.66 -9.13 22.81
N ALA A 218 -0.54 -9.15 23.54
CA ALA A 218 0.01 -10.35 24.13
C ALA A 218 -0.97 -10.98 25.11
N GLY A 219 -1.33 -12.24 24.88
CA GLY A 219 -2.30 -12.99 25.71
C GLY A 219 -3.78 -12.69 25.40
N MET A 220 -4.09 -11.64 24.62
CA MET A 220 -5.45 -11.27 24.23
C MET A 220 -5.81 -11.75 22.82
N ASN A 221 -4.86 -11.68 21.89
CA ASN A 221 -5.08 -12.03 20.49
C ASN A 221 -4.18 -13.20 20.07
N ALA A 222 -4.77 -14.22 19.44
CA ALA A 222 -4.03 -15.35 18.85
C ALA A 222 -3.05 -14.94 17.71
N ARG A 223 -3.04 -13.66 17.31
CA ARG A 223 -2.22 -13.08 16.24
C ARG A 223 -0.85 -12.57 16.70
N VAL A 224 -0.61 -12.51 18.02
CA VAL A 224 0.65 -12.00 18.60
C VAL A 224 1.64 -13.15 18.86
N GLY A 225 1.15 -14.37 19.06
CA GLY A 225 1.97 -15.55 19.29
C GLY A 225 2.49 -16.19 18.00
N ALA A 226 3.54 -17.01 18.13
CA ALA A 226 4.01 -17.84 17.03
C ALA A 226 2.91 -18.82 16.59
N LEU A 227 2.60 -18.81 15.30
CA LEU A 227 1.74 -19.83 14.70
C LEU A 227 2.45 -21.17 14.73
N SER A 228 1.72 -22.25 15.03
CA SER A 228 2.26 -23.59 14.87
C SER A 228 2.67 -23.80 13.42
N ARG A 229 3.78 -24.51 13.20
CA ARG A 229 4.30 -24.80 11.84
C ARG A 229 3.22 -25.39 10.94
N GLU A 230 2.41 -26.29 11.48
CA GLU A 230 1.31 -26.92 10.75
C GLU A 230 0.28 -25.90 10.26
N ARG A 231 -0.15 -24.98 11.13
CA ARG A 231 -1.08 -23.92 10.74
C ARG A 231 -0.43 -22.93 9.76
N ALA A 232 0.85 -22.60 9.94
CA ALA A 232 1.55 -21.67 9.05
C ALA A 232 1.75 -22.22 7.62
N ILE A 233 1.92 -23.55 7.46
CA ILE A 233 2.19 -24.18 6.16
C ILE A 233 0.91 -24.64 5.48
N PHE A 234 -0.03 -25.23 6.24
CA PHE A 234 -1.20 -25.91 5.66
C PHE A 234 -2.50 -25.13 5.78
N SER A 235 -2.60 -24.16 6.69
CA SER A 235 -3.82 -23.36 6.81
C SER A 235 -3.90 -22.40 5.64
N ASN A 236 -4.88 -22.64 4.76
CA ASN A 236 -5.16 -21.79 3.62
C ASN A 236 -3.96 -21.64 2.65
N ALA A 237 -3.25 -22.74 2.42
CA ALA A 237 -2.17 -22.76 1.43
C ALA A 237 -2.73 -22.44 0.04
N LEU A 238 -2.03 -21.60 -0.72
CA LEU A 238 -2.42 -21.24 -2.08
C LEU A 238 -2.30 -22.46 -2.99
N HIS A 239 -3.43 -22.98 -3.47
CA HIS A 239 -3.44 -24.06 -4.46
C HIS A 239 -2.78 -23.56 -5.76
N PRO A 240 -1.83 -24.28 -6.38
CA PRO A 240 -1.19 -23.83 -7.63
C PRO A 240 -2.19 -23.53 -8.76
N GLY A 241 -3.24 -24.34 -8.86
CA GLY A 241 -4.37 -24.09 -9.75
C GLY A 241 -5.07 -22.74 -9.53
N ALA A 242 -5.07 -22.17 -8.31
CA ALA A 242 -5.67 -20.86 -8.05
C ALA A 242 -4.92 -19.72 -8.78
N LEU A 243 -3.66 -19.92 -9.19
CA LEU A 243 -2.92 -18.98 -10.03
C LEU A 243 -3.59 -18.74 -11.39
N THR A 244 -4.38 -19.70 -11.88
CA THR A 244 -5.12 -19.55 -13.14
C THR A 244 -6.17 -18.44 -13.08
N THR A 245 -6.60 -18.03 -11.88
CA THR A 245 -7.50 -16.87 -11.70
C THR A 245 -6.87 -15.55 -12.12
N PHE A 246 -5.54 -15.50 -12.27
CA PHE A 246 -4.84 -14.37 -12.87
C PHE A 246 -5.35 -14.07 -14.29
N ALA A 247 -5.60 -15.12 -15.08
CA ALA A 247 -6.07 -14.99 -16.46
C ALA A 247 -7.58 -14.75 -16.55
N SER A 248 -8.36 -15.35 -15.64
CA SER A 248 -9.82 -15.24 -15.65
C SER A 248 -10.43 -15.32 -14.25
N PRO A 249 -11.28 -14.34 -13.85
CA PRO A 249 -11.98 -14.39 -12.58
C PRO A 249 -13.08 -15.46 -12.55
N TYR A 250 -13.42 -16.08 -13.68
CA TYR A 250 -14.47 -17.09 -13.77
C TYR A 250 -14.22 -18.29 -12.84
N LEU A 251 -12.96 -18.73 -12.72
CA LEU A 251 -12.62 -19.87 -11.86
C LEU A 251 -12.83 -19.57 -10.37
N LEU A 252 -12.65 -18.31 -9.97
CA LEU A 252 -12.99 -17.85 -8.63
C LEU A 252 -14.51 -17.91 -8.42
N ILE A 253 -15.30 -17.39 -9.37
CA ILE A 253 -16.78 -17.43 -9.31
C ILE A 253 -17.28 -18.88 -9.23
N LEU A 254 -16.66 -19.79 -9.99
CA LEU A 254 -17.01 -21.21 -9.96
C LEU A 254 -16.77 -21.82 -8.57
N LYS A 255 -15.62 -21.51 -7.93
CA LYS A 255 -15.33 -21.94 -6.56
C LYS A 255 -16.34 -21.36 -5.55
N VAL A 256 -16.65 -20.08 -5.67
CA VAL A 256 -17.66 -19.42 -4.81
C VAL A 256 -19.01 -20.11 -4.95
N ASN A 257 -19.44 -20.38 -6.17
CA ASN A 257 -20.71 -21.05 -6.44
C ASN A 257 -20.73 -22.50 -5.91
N ASP A 258 -19.65 -23.26 -6.10
CA ASP A 258 -19.50 -24.61 -5.52
C ASP A 258 -19.65 -24.58 -3.99
N GLN A 259 -18.98 -23.63 -3.32
CA GLN A 259 -19.07 -23.46 -1.87
C GLN A 259 -20.44 -22.99 -1.39
N MET A 260 -21.08 -22.06 -2.09
CA MET A 260 -22.45 -21.62 -1.77
C MET A 260 -23.48 -22.75 -1.90
N ASN A 261 -23.24 -23.71 -2.79
CA ASN A 261 -24.07 -24.90 -2.98
C ASN A 261 -23.68 -26.07 -2.04
N GLY A 262 -22.83 -25.83 -1.04
CA GLY A 262 -22.39 -26.83 -0.06
C GLY A 262 -21.29 -27.78 -0.54
N GLY A 263 -20.76 -27.56 -1.75
CA GLY A 263 -19.58 -28.24 -2.27
C GLY A 263 -18.28 -27.66 -1.72
N ASN A 264 -17.18 -28.37 -1.92
CA ASN A 264 -15.83 -27.83 -1.73
C ASN A 264 -14.83 -28.61 -2.61
N THR A 265 -15.15 -28.72 -3.88
CA THR A 265 -14.44 -29.56 -4.85
C THR A 265 -13.26 -28.81 -5.49
N LEU A 266 -13.42 -27.50 -5.74
CA LEU A 266 -12.39 -26.67 -6.36
C LEU A 266 -11.45 -26.08 -5.30
N TRP A 267 -10.20 -26.54 -5.25
CA TRP A 267 -9.16 -26.08 -4.31
C TRP A 267 -9.64 -26.13 -2.86
N SER A 268 -10.04 -27.32 -2.40
CA SER A 268 -10.74 -27.55 -1.14
C SER A 268 -10.05 -26.99 0.12
N TYR A 269 -8.72 -26.91 0.10
CA TYR A 269 -7.89 -26.43 1.20
C TYR A 269 -7.47 -24.96 1.06
N THR A 270 -7.84 -24.29 -0.03
CA THR A 270 -7.60 -22.85 -0.24
C THR A 270 -8.92 -22.11 -0.08
N ASP A 271 -8.91 -21.08 0.75
CA ASP A 271 -10.03 -20.19 0.93
C ASP A 271 -10.26 -19.33 -0.32
N VAL A 272 -11.50 -18.93 -0.57
CA VAL A 272 -11.86 -18.06 -1.69
C VAL A 272 -11.10 -16.73 -1.62
N SER A 273 -10.90 -16.18 -0.42
CA SER A 273 -10.15 -14.94 -0.21
C SER A 273 -8.71 -15.02 -0.70
N SER A 274 -8.12 -16.22 -0.73
CA SER A 274 -6.75 -16.47 -1.20
C SER A 274 -6.69 -16.99 -2.63
N SER A 275 -7.84 -17.20 -3.26
CA SER A 275 -7.94 -17.73 -4.62
C SER A 275 -8.04 -16.63 -5.69
N SER A 276 -8.26 -15.37 -5.32
CA SER A 276 -8.42 -14.26 -6.25
C SER A 276 -7.10 -13.53 -6.52
N ILE A 277 -6.48 -13.76 -7.67
CA ILE A 277 -5.22 -13.11 -8.08
C ILE A 277 -5.40 -12.34 -9.40
N TYR A 278 -6.63 -11.94 -9.71
CA TYR A 278 -6.94 -11.27 -10.96
C TYR A 278 -6.34 -9.87 -11.03
N SER A 279 -5.33 -9.67 -11.87
CA SER A 279 -4.67 -8.38 -12.12
C SER A 279 -5.32 -7.57 -13.24
N GLY A 280 -6.35 -8.12 -13.91
CA GLY A 280 -6.91 -7.54 -15.13
C GLY A 280 -6.18 -8.01 -16.38
N ALA A 281 -6.88 -8.72 -17.27
CA ALA A 281 -6.33 -9.15 -18.56
C ALA A 281 -5.83 -7.96 -19.40
N ILE A 282 -6.53 -6.83 -19.29
CA ILE A 282 -6.16 -5.57 -19.97
C ILE A 282 -4.86 -5.01 -19.40
N ILE A 283 -4.65 -5.01 -18.08
CA ILE A 283 -3.41 -4.47 -17.48
C ILE A 283 -2.21 -5.32 -17.88
N SER A 284 -2.35 -6.65 -17.83
CA SER A 284 -1.32 -7.57 -18.29
C SER A 284 -1.02 -7.40 -19.79
N ALA A 285 -2.06 -7.26 -20.63
CA ALA A 285 -1.90 -7.04 -22.06
C ALA A 285 -1.24 -5.68 -22.37
N LEU A 286 -1.62 -4.61 -21.67
CA LEU A 286 -1.02 -3.29 -21.82
C LEU A 286 0.43 -3.26 -21.32
N ALA A 287 0.75 -3.94 -20.23
CA ALA A 287 2.12 -4.08 -19.73
C ALA A 287 3.00 -4.83 -20.74
N LEU A 288 2.50 -5.94 -21.32
CA LEU A 288 3.20 -6.67 -22.38
C LEU A 288 3.36 -5.81 -23.64
N LEU A 289 2.31 -5.09 -24.06
CA LEU A 289 2.37 -4.14 -25.17
C LEU A 289 3.38 -3.03 -24.92
N ALA A 290 3.47 -2.51 -23.68
CA ALA A 290 4.45 -1.49 -23.31
C ALA A 290 5.89 -2.03 -23.36
N LEU A 291 6.12 -3.26 -22.91
CA LEU A 291 7.43 -3.93 -23.03
C LEU A 291 7.81 -4.19 -24.50
N VAL A 292 6.85 -4.58 -25.33
CA VAL A 292 7.07 -4.89 -26.76
C VAL A 292 7.23 -3.61 -27.59
N ARG A 293 6.49 -2.54 -27.26
CA ARG A 293 6.58 -1.23 -27.92
C ARG A 293 7.66 -0.32 -27.36
N HIS A 294 8.44 -0.77 -26.38
CA HIS A 294 9.61 -0.02 -25.95
C HIS A 294 10.46 0.27 -27.20
N PRO A 295 10.69 1.53 -27.56
CA PRO A 295 11.56 1.86 -28.68
C PRO A 295 12.90 1.17 -28.40
N ARG A 296 13.27 0.23 -29.27
CA ARG A 296 14.66 -0.16 -29.42
C ARG A 296 15.26 0.96 -30.25
N ASP A 297 15.71 2.01 -29.58
CA ASP A 297 16.35 3.12 -30.27
C ASP A 297 17.60 2.58 -30.99
N SER A 298 17.64 2.94 -32.27
CA SER A 298 18.72 2.71 -33.23
C SER A 298 19.85 3.71 -33.00
#